data_AF-A0A2V7M5B4-F1
#
_entry.id   AF-A0A2V7M5B4-F1
#
_cell.length_a   1.000
_cell.length_b   1.000
_cell.length_c   1.000
_cell.angle_alpha   90.00
_cell.angle_beta   90.00
_cell.angle_gamma   90.00
#
_symmetry.space_group_name_H-M   'P 1'
#
loop_
_entity.id
_entity.type
_entity.pdbx_description
1 polymer ?
#
loop_
_entity_poly.entity_id
_entity_poly.type
_entity_poly.pdbx_seq_one_letter_code
_entity_poly.pdbx_strand_id
1 'polypeptide(L)'
;MTDARDRHLAGLAERDRRLAYELSAGVLRRQRELDTALELDRADPRLHDVLRLGAYQLRWLTRVPSHAAVSTSVELARETVGEESTGYVNKTLRQLHRDAGSGMRDALTTHPDWLVRRWTTRFGPEETQRLIAWNDTRPPLVLQSIRWSLDRLTDELRASGIDTTLAPFGAGLEVRAAHPASRIPHPPSLPGFAEGGWIVQDPAHALVARFAAIP
;
A
#
# COMPACT_ATOMS: atom_id res chain seq x y z
N MET A 1 4.01 -15.73 15.71
CA MET A 1 2.76 -14.97 15.91
C MET A 1 2.06 -14.87 14.58
N THR A 2 0.98 -15.62 14.39
CA THR A 2 0.12 -15.46 13.21
C THR A 2 -0.65 -14.16 13.39
N ASP A 3 -0.31 -13.15 12.59
CA ASP A 3 -0.96 -11.84 12.68
C ASP A 3 -2.48 -11.99 12.42
N ALA A 4 -3.31 -11.05 12.91
CA ALA A 4 -4.76 -11.08 12.68
C ALA A 4 -5.11 -11.21 11.19
N ARG A 5 -4.26 -10.62 10.34
CA ARG A 5 -4.29 -10.75 8.89
C ARG A 5 -4.06 -12.18 8.40
N ASP A 6 -3.04 -12.86 8.91
CA ASP A 6 -2.64 -14.18 8.41
C ASP A 6 -3.72 -15.24 8.68
N ARG A 7 -4.52 -15.06 9.74
CA ARG A 7 -5.67 -15.93 10.04
C ARG A 7 -6.73 -15.92 8.94
N HIS A 8 -6.97 -14.78 8.29
CA HIS A 8 -8.00 -14.64 7.26
C HIS A 8 -7.48 -14.89 5.84
N LEU A 9 -6.15 -14.91 5.64
CA LEU A 9 -5.54 -15.07 4.32
C LEU A 9 -4.81 -16.42 4.13
N ALA A 10 -4.74 -17.27 5.16
CA ALA A 10 -3.99 -18.54 5.12
C ALA A 10 -4.48 -19.51 4.04
N GLY A 11 -5.79 -19.51 3.74
CA GLY A 11 -6.38 -20.37 2.71
C GLY A 11 -6.22 -19.85 1.28
N LEU A 12 -5.69 -18.64 1.10
CA LEU A 12 -5.56 -18.03 -0.23
C LEU A 12 -4.21 -18.37 -0.87
N ALA A 13 -4.26 -18.56 -2.19
CA ALA A 13 -3.06 -18.59 -3.02
C ALA A 13 -2.25 -17.29 -2.83
N GLU A 14 -0.93 -17.39 -2.95
CA GLU A 14 0.01 -16.28 -2.72
C GLU A 14 -0.36 -15.01 -3.52
N ARG A 15 -0.83 -15.20 -4.77
CA ARG A 15 -1.28 -14.10 -5.63
C ARG A 15 -2.43 -13.30 -5.00
N ASP A 16 -3.42 -14.01 -4.46
CA ASP A 16 -4.63 -13.40 -3.93
C ASP A 16 -4.39 -12.80 -2.54
N ARG A 17 -3.50 -13.42 -1.75
CA ARG A 17 -3.01 -12.84 -0.50
C ARG A 17 -2.33 -11.48 -0.72
N ARG A 18 -1.50 -11.37 -1.77
CA ARG A 18 -0.86 -10.11 -2.17
C ARG A 18 -1.88 -9.07 -2.63
N LEU A 19 -2.88 -9.49 -3.40
CA LEU A 19 -3.95 -8.58 -3.84
C LEU A 19 -4.78 -8.07 -2.65
N ALA A 20 -5.16 -8.95 -1.73
CA ALA A 20 -5.86 -8.58 -0.51
C ALA A 20 -5.05 -7.58 0.34
N TYR A 21 -3.73 -7.82 0.47
CA TYR A 21 -2.84 -6.86 1.14
C TYR A 21 -2.82 -5.51 0.43
N GLU A 22 -2.65 -5.51 -0.89
CA GLU A 22 -2.64 -4.27 -1.68
C GLU A 22 -3.93 -3.48 -1.51
N LEU A 23 -5.08 -4.15 -1.59
CA LEU A 23 -6.38 -3.53 -1.42
C LEU A 23 -6.53 -2.94 -0.02
N SER A 24 -6.23 -3.72 1.03
CA SER A 24 -6.35 -3.26 2.42
C SER A 24 -5.44 -2.05 2.71
N ALA A 25 -4.15 -2.16 2.41
CA ALA A 25 -3.18 -1.10 2.67
C ALA A 25 -3.43 0.14 1.79
N GLY A 26 -3.82 -0.09 0.54
CA GLY A 26 -4.14 0.96 -0.42
C GLY A 26 -5.38 1.76 -0.05
N VAL A 27 -6.48 1.07 0.29
CA VAL A 27 -7.71 1.69 0.76
C VAL A 27 -7.45 2.50 2.02
N LEU A 28 -6.76 1.94 3.02
CA LEU A 28 -6.47 2.68 4.26
C LEU A 28 -5.62 3.94 4.01
N ARG A 29 -4.61 3.85 3.13
CA ARG A 29 -3.76 5.00 2.77
C ARG A 29 -4.55 6.11 2.06
N ARG A 30 -5.54 5.73 1.26
CA ARG A 30 -6.36 6.65 0.45
C ARG A 30 -7.76 6.87 1.03
N GLN A 31 -8.01 6.45 2.27
CA GLN A 31 -9.38 6.32 2.79
C GLN A 31 -10.12 7.66 2.75
N ARG A 32 -9.50 8.75 3.20
CA ARG A 32 -10.14 10.07 3.21
C ARG A 32 -10.48 10.58 1.81
N GLU A 33 -9.59 10.36 0.84
CA GLU A 33 -9.78 10.72 -0.55
C GLU A 33 -10.94 9.91 -1.16
N LEU A 34 -10.95 8.60 -0.94
CA LEU A 34 -12.00 7.67 -1.35
C LEU A 34 -13.36 8.06 -0.75
N ASP A 35 -13.41 8.26 0.56
CA ASP A 35 -14.63 8.56 1.31
C ASP A 35 -15.29 9.83 0.78
N THR A 36 -14.48 10.85 0.47
CA THR A 36 -14.98 12.10 -0.08
C THR A 36 -15.42 11.94 -1.54
N ALA A 37 -14.61 11.29 -2.38
CA ALA A 37 -14.92 11.11 -3.80
C ALA A 37 -16.21 10.29 -4.03
N LEU A 38 -16.51 9.39 -3.10
CA LEU A 38 -17.69 8.52 -3.08
C LEU A 38 -18.89 9.11 -2.31
N GLU A 39 -18.73 10.28 -1.65
CA GLU A 39 -19.75 10.88 -0.77
C GLU A 39 -20.31 9.85 0.24
N LEU A 40 -19.42 9.11 0.91
CA LEU A 40 -19.81 8.02 1.80
C LEU A 40 -20.64 8.47 3.00
N ASP A 41 -20.57 9.73 3.38
CA ASP A 41 -21.45 10.32 4.41
C ASP A 41 -22.95 10.21 4.06
N ARG A 42 -23.27 10.03 2.77
CA ARG A 42 -24.64 9.85 2.25
C ARG A 42 -24.95 8.41 1.83
N ALA A 43 -23.97 7.52 1.87
CA ALA A 43 -24.12 6.12 1.47
C ALA A 43 -24.60 5.25 2.65
N ASP A 44 -25.15 4.07 2.37
CA ASP A 44 -25.38 3.05 3.40
C ASP A 44 -24.02 2.61 3.99
N PRO A 45 -23.79 2.73 5.31
CA PRO A 45 -22.54 2.32 5.95
C PRO A 45 -22.11 0.89 5.66
N ARG A 46 -23.06 -0.01 5.40
CA ARG A 46 -22.78 -1.41 5.05
C ARG A 46 -22.08 -1.56 3.69
N LEU A 47 -22.13 -0.54 2.83
CA LEU A 47 -21.48 -0.53 1.52
C LEU A 47 -20.12 0.17 1.50
N HIS A 48 -19.70 0.80 2.60
CA HIS A 48 -18.48 1.62 2.61
C HIS A 48 -17.25 0.85 2.15
N ASP A 49 -17.03 -0.35 2.67
CA ASP A 49 -15.85 -1.14 2.32
C ASP A 49 -15.92 -1.65 0.88
N VAL A 50 -17.10 -2.04 0.39
CA VAL A 50 -17.30 -2.46 -1.01
C VAL A 50 -16.99 -1.31 -1.97
N LEU A 51 -17.51 -0.12 -1.68
CA LEU A 51 -17.30 1.07 -2.50
C LEU A 51 -15.83 1.50 -2.48
N ARG A 52 -15.18 1.51 -1.31
CA ARG A 52 -13.75 1.82 -1.18
C ARG A 52 -12.89 0.84 -1.97
N LEU A 53 -13.13 -0.47 -1.83
CA LEU A 53 -12.39 -1.50 -2.55
C LEU A 53 -12.57 -1.34 -4.07
N GLY A 54 -13.80 -1.17 -4.55
CA GLY A 54 -14.07 -0.97 -5.98
C GLY A 54 -13.44 0.31 -6.54
N ALA A 55 -13.57 1.42 -5.82
CA ALA A 55 -12.99 2.69 -6.19
C ALA A 55 -11.46 2.65 -6.20
N TYR A 56 -10.84 2.01 -5.21
CA TYR A 56 -9.39 1.86 -5.15
C TYR A 56 -8.85 1.05 -6.34
N GLN A 57 -9.53 -0.05 -6.68
CA GLN A 57 -9.20 -0.85 -7.86
C GLN A 57 -9.23 0.00 -9.14
N LEU A 58 -10.29 0.79 -9.33
CA LEU A 58 -10.46 1.63 -10.52
C LEU A 58 -9.40 2.72 -10.67
N ARG A 59 -8.95 3.30 -9.56
CA ARG A 59 -8.04 4.46 -9.55
C ARG A 59 -6.56 4.06 -9.54
N TRP A 60 -6.18 3.03 -8.76
CA TRP A 60 -4.76 2.71 -8.52
C TRP A 60 -4.32 1.35 -9.04
N LEU A 61 -5.23 0.40 -9.32
CA LEU A 61 -4.85 -0.92 -9.84
C LEU A 61 -4.95 -0.98 -11.37
N THR A 62 -3.94 -0.44 -12.04
CA THR A 62 -3.84 -0.37 -13.51
C THR A 62 -3.97 -1.71 -14.25
N ARG A 63 -3.71 -2.82 -13.55
CA ARG A 63 -3.81 -4.19 -14.09
C ARG A 63 -5.20 -4.81 -13.94
N VAL A 64 -6.10 -4.18 -13.19
CA VAL A 64 -7.48 -4.64 -13.01
C VAL A 64 -8.36 -3.91 -14.04
N PRO A 65 -8.97 -4.62 -15.00
CA PRO A 65 -9.89 -3.99 -15.93
C PRO A 65 -11.06 -3.34 -15.20
N SER A 66 -11.49 -2.16 -15.64
CA SER A 66 -12.54 -1.41 -14.95
C SER A 66 -13.86 -2.18 -14.83
N HIS A 67 -14.24 -2.93 -15.86
CA HIS A 67 -15.44 -3.79 -15.83
C HIS A 67 -15.34 -4.88 -14.76
N ALA A 68 -14.14 -5.46 -14.54
CA ALA A 68 -13.92 -6.49 -13.54
C ALA A 68 -13.95 -5.91 -12.11
N ALA A 69 -13.36 -4.73 -11.90
CA ALA A 69 -13.45 -4.03 -10.62
C ALA A 69 -14.91 -3.72 -10.24
N VAL A 70 -15.72 -3.28 -11.21
CA VAL A 70 -17.14 -2.99 -10.99
C VAL A 70 -17.95 -4.28 -10.78
N SER A 71 -17.78 -5.31 -11.60
CA SER A 71 -18.57 -6.55 -11.48
C SER A 71 -18.32 -7.26 -10.15
N THR A 72 -17.06 -7.40 -9.75
CA THR A 72 -16.70 -8.03 -8.47
C THR A 72 -17.22 -7.22 -7.27
N SER A 73 -17.20 -5.88 -7.34
CA SER A 73 -17.77 -5.04 -6.29
C SER A 73 -19.30 -5.16 -6.20
N VAL A 74 -19.97 -5.33 -7.35
CA VAL A 74 -21.43 -5.55 -7.39
C VAL A 74 -21.80 -6.92 -6.80
N GLU A 75 -21.04 -7.95 -7.13
CA GLU A 75 -21.20 -9.29 -6.54
C GLU A 75 -20.98 -9.25 -5.03
N LEU A 76 -19.92 -8.57 -4.56
CA LEU A 76 -19.67 -8.41 -3.14
C LEU A 76 -20.79 -7.64 -2.43
N ALA A 77 -21.35 -6.59 -3.05
CA ALA A 77 -22.49 -5.85 -2.49
C ALA A 77 -23.74 -6.72 -2.33
N ARG A 78 -24.01 -7.58 -3.34
CA ARG A 78 -25.10 -8.54 -3.31
C ARG A 78 -24.96 -9.51 -2.12
N GLU A 79 -23.76 -10.03 -1.89
CA GLU A 79 -23.48 -10.97 -0.80
C GLU A 79 -23.51 -10.33 0.59
N THR A 80 -23.08 -9.06 0.69
CA THR A 80 -22.92 -8.37 1.98
C THR A 80 -24.16 -7.61 2.44
N VAL A 81 -24.94 -7.04 1.51
CA VAL A 81 -26.09 -6.18 1.82
C VAL A 81 -27.38 -6.72 1.23
N GLY A 82 -27.37 -7.13 -0.04
CA GLY A 82 -28.56 -7.61 -0.75
C GLY A 82 -28.63 -7.17 -2.21
N GLU A 83 -29.52 -7.78 -3.00
CA GLU A 83 -29.67 -7.51 -4.44
C GLU A 83 -29.99 -6.04 -4.74
N GLU A 84 -30.77 -5.38 -3.88
CA GLU A 84 -31.20 -4.00 -4.01
C GLU A 84 -30.02 -3.00 -4.00
N SER A 85 -28.89 -3.37 -3.41
CA SER A 85 -27.71 -2.52 -3.30
C SER A 85 -26.84 -2.49 -4.57
N THR A 86 -27.00 -3.51 -5.43
CA THR A 86 -26.15 -3.75 -6.60
C THR A 86 -26.18 -2.61 -7.62
N GLY A 87 -27.37 -2.06 -7.87
CA GLY A 87 -27.58 -0.95 -8.80
C GLY A 87 -26.88 0.33 -8.34
N TYR A 88 -26.91 0.60 -7.04
CA TYR A 88 -26.24 1.76 -6.45
C TYR A 88 -24.72 1.64 -6.59
N VAL A 89 -24.12 0.51 -6.19
CA VAL A 89 -22.67 0.28 -6.30
C VAL A 89 -22.19 0.40 -7.74
N ASN A 90 -22.89 -0.25 -8.69
CA ASN A 90 -22.56 -0.18 -10.11
C ASN A 90 -22.59 1.27 -10.62
N LYS A 91 -23.66 2.01 -10.31
CA LYS A 91 -23.83 3.40 -10.74
C LYS A 91 -22.72 4.29 -10.17
N THR A 92 -22.45 4.21 -8.87
CA THR A 92 -21.47 5.03 -8.17
C THR A 92 -20.06 4.78 -8.69
N LEU A 93 -19.63 3.51 -8.82
CA LEU A 93 -18.29 3.18 -9.32
C LEU A 93 -18.10 3.56 -10.79
N ARG A 94 -19.12 3.37 -11.64
CA ARG A 94 -19.06 3.82 -13.04
C ARG A 94 -19.01 5.34 -13.16
N GLN A 95 -19.74 6.06 -12.31
CA GLN A 95 -19.68 7.52 -12.25
C GLN A 95 -18.28 7.98 -11.85
N LEU A 96 -17.72 7.41 -10.77
CA LEU A 96 -16.37 7.72 -10.32
C LEU A 96 -15.32 7.47 -11.41
N HIS A 97 -15.43 6.36 -12.15
CA HIS A 97 -14.50 6.03 -13.23
C HIS A 97 -14.56 7.05 -14.39
N ARG A 98 -15.75 7.56 -14.72
CA ARG A 98 -15.91 8.63 -15.72
C ARG A 98 -15.35 9.96 -15.24
N ASP A 99 -15.54 10.28 -13.96
CA ASP A 99 -15.16 11.57 -13.37
C ASP A 99 -13.66 11.67 -13.06
N ALA A 100 -12.90 10.56 -13.13
CA ALA A 100 -11.46 10.50 -12.85
C ALA A 100 -10.59 11.44 -13.72
N GLY A 101 -11.14 12.03 -14.79
CA GLY A 101 -10.48 13.06 -15.60
C GLY A 101 -10.78 14.50 -15.20
N SER A 102 -11.65 14.76 -14.21
CA SER A 102 -12.19 16.09 -13.91
C SER A 102 -11.39 16.90 -12.87
N GLY A 103 -10.38 16.31 -12.21
CA GLY A 103 -9.41 16.97 -11.32
C GLY A 103 -9.97 17.58 -10.01
N MET A 104 -11.28 17.82 -9.92
CA MET A 104 -11.89 18.64 -8.87
C MET A 104 -12.14 17.90 -7.54
N ARG A 105 -12.23 16.55 -7.56
CA ARG A 105 -12.54 15.73 -6.37
C ARG A 105 -11.30 15.23 -5.62
N ASP A 106 -10.11 15.44 -6.17
CA ASP A 106 -8.85 14.86 -5.66
C ASP A 106 -7.98 15.88 -4.88
N ALA A 107 -8.53 17.07 -4.59
CA ALA A 107 -7.80 18.16 -3.92
C ALA A 107 -7.70 18.02 -2.38
N LEU A 108 -8.31 16.99 -1.80
CA LEU A 108 -8.28 16.78 -0.35
C LEU A 108 -7.06 15.95 0.06
N THR A 109 -6.44 16.37 1.17
CA THR A 109 -5.34 15.63 1.77
C THR A 109 -5.79 14.24 2.22
N THR A 110 -4.92 13.24 2.03
CA THR A 110 -5.11 11.86 2.52
C THR A 110 -5.03 11.75 4.05
N HIS A 111 -4.57 12.79 4.74
CA HIS A 111 -4.31 12.80 6.18
C HIS A 111 -5.38 13.62 6.94
N PRO A 112 -5.64 13.36 8.23
CA PRO A 112 -6.58 14.15 9.02
C PRO A 112 -6.17 15.63 9.15
N ASP A 113 -7.13 16.56 9.14
CA ASP A 113 -6.84 18.00 9.15
C ASP A 113 -6.02 18.46 10.34
N TRP A 114 -6.25 17.86 11.52
CA TRP A 114 -5.49 18.22 12.72
C TRP A 114 -3.99 17.89 12.56
N LEU A 115 -3.67 16.81 11.85
CA LEU A 115 -2.29 16.36 11.63
C LEU A 115 -1.61 17.23 10.59
N VAL A 116 -2.32 17.53 9.49
CA VAL A 116 -1.83 18.45 8.45
C VAL A 116 -1.59 19.84 9.04
N ARG A 117 -2.52 20.38 9.83
CA ARG A 117 -2.32 21.66 10.53
C ARG A 117 -1.08 21.62 11.43
N ARG A 118 -0.91 20.54 12.22
CA ARG A 118 0.25 20.37 13.10
C ARG A 118 1.57 20.38 12.32
N TRP A 119 1.64 19.66 11.21
CA TRP A 119 2.83 19.64 10.35
C TRP A 119 3.09 20.98 9.68
N THR A 120 2.05 21.63 9.14
CA THR A 120 2.18 22.96 8.54
C THR A 120 2.71 23.98 9.53
N THR A 121 2.23 23.96 10.78
CA THR A 121 2.76 24.83 11.85
C THR A 121 4.23 24.53 12.16
N ARG A 122 4.66 23.26 12.11
CA ARG A 122 5.99 22.83 12.54
C ARG A 122 7.06 22.93 11.44
N PHE A 123 6.69 22.67 10.19
CA PHE A 123 7.61 22.50 9.07
C PHE A 123 7.34 23.46 7.91
N GLY A 124 6.21 24.18 7.93
CA GLY A 124 5.75 25.02 6.83
C GLY A 124 4.94 24.24 5.78
N PRO A 125 4.24 24.96 4.87
CA PRO A 125 3.32 24.36 3.92
C PRO A 125 4.01 23.45 2.90
N GLU A 126 5.14 23.88 2.33
CA GLU A 126 5.85 23.11 1.29
C GLU A 126 6.41 21.78 1.81
N GLU A 127 7.05 21.79 2.98
CA GLU A 127 7.58 20.56 3.59
C GLU A 127 6.46 19.61 4.01
N THR A 128 5.33 20.16 4.47
CA THR A 128 4.15 19.34 4.81
C THR A 128 3.57 18.66 3.57
N GLN A 129 3.53 19.34 2.43
CA GLN A 129 3.12 18.73 1.16
C GLN A 129 4.09 17.62 0.73
N ARG A 130 5.40 17.83 0.87
CA ARG A 130 6.41 16.78 0.60
C ARG A 130 6.22 15.57 1.51
N LEU A 131 5.99 15.78 2.81
CA LEU A 131 5.77 14.72 3.78
C LEU A 131 4.49 13.92 3.48
N ILE A 132 3.39 14.60 3.17
CA ILE A 132 2.12 13.95 2.78
C ILE A 132 2.34 13.11 1.52
N ALA A 133 2.96 13.68 0.48
CA ALA A 133 3.25 12.98 -0.76
C ALA A 133 4.15 11.75 -0.53
N TRP A 134 5.12 11.85 0.38
CA TRP A 134 5.99 10.75 0.76
C TRP A 134 5.23 9.64 1.53
N ASN A 135 4.42 9.99 2.53
CA ASN A 135 3.58 9.03 3.27
C ASN A 135 2.60 8.28 2.35
N ASP A 136 2.17 8.95 1.28
CA ASP A 136 1.25 8.43 0.27
C ASP A 136 1.91 7.42 -0.70
N THR A 137 3.24 7.35 -0.70
CA THR A 137 3.98 6.36 -1.50
C THR A 137 3.82 4.94 -0.93
N ARG A 138 4.17 3.95 -1.73
CA ARG A 138 4.26 2.57 -1.22
C ARG A 138 5.54 2.46 -0.38
N PRO A 139 5.48 1.89 0.84
CA PRO A 139 6.67 1.74 1.66
C PRO A 139 7.69 0.82 0.96
N PRO A 140 8.98 1.21 0.94
CA PRO A 140 10.03 0.40 0.37
C PRO A 140 10.29 -0.86 1.20
N LEU A 141 10.78 -1.92 0.55
CA LEU A 141 11.31 -3.09 1.25
C LEU A 141 12.81 -2.87 1.47
N VAL A 142 13.20 -2.60 2.71
CA VAL A 142 14.60 -2.40 3.10
C VAL A 142 15.11 -3.60 3.89
N LEU A 143 16.26 -4.11 3.47
CA LEU A 143 16.95 -5.25 4.05
C LEU A 143 18.21 -4.79 4.78
N GLN A 144 18.35 -5.16 6.06
CA GLN A 144 19.57 -4.93 6.84
C GLN A 144 20.37 -6.22 6.94
N SER A 145 21.63 -6.15 6.55
CA SER A 145 22.57 -7.27 6.69
C SER A 145 22.83 -7.58 8.17
N ILE A 146 22.78 -8.85 8.54
CA ILE A 146 23.09 -9.33 9.90
C ILE A 146 24.25 -10.33 9.85
N ARG A 147 24.01 -11.53 9.30
CA ARG A 147 25.05 -12.58 9.18
C ARG A 147 25.82 -12.49 7.87
N TRP A 148 25.24 -11.85 6.86
CA TRP A 148 25.92 -11.60 5.59
C TRP A 148 26.60 -10.24 5.61
N SER A 149 27.63 -10.07 4.79
CA SER A 149 28.10 -8.73 4.42
C SER A 149 27.09 -8.08 3.47
N LEU A 150 27.13 -6.74 3.41
CA LEU A 150 26.31 -5.98 2.47
C LEU A 150 26.64 -6.35 1.01
N ASP A 151 27.92 -6.61 0.71
CA ASP A 151 28.38 -7.04 -0.61
C ASP A 151 27.80 -8.40 -1.00
N ARG A 152 27.90 -9.39 -0.10
CA ARG A 152 27.31 -10.72 -0.32
C ARG A 152 25.81 -10.62 -0.55
N LEU A 153 25.10 -9.84 0.28
CA LEU A 153 23.66 -9.63 0.11
C LEU A 153 23.33 -9.00 -1.26
N THR A 154 24.10 -8.00 -1.68
CA THR A 154 23.94 -7.35 -2.98
C THR A 154 24.12 -8.35 -4.13
N ASP A 155 25.18 -9.16 -4.07
CA ASP A 155 25.50 -10.12 -5.13
C ASP A 155 24.47 -11.25 -5.23
N GLU A 156 24.01 -11.78 -4.09
CA GLU A 156 22.98 -12.84 -4.03
C GLU A 156 21.62 -12.36 -4.56
N LEU A 157 21.22 -11.13 -4.21
CA LEU A 157 19.99 -10.53 -4.74
C LEU A 157 20.10 -10.26 -6.24
N ARG A 158 21.24 -9.72 -6.70
CA ARG A 158 21.49 -9.49 -8.13
C ARG A 158 21.48 -10.81 -8.92
N ALA A 159 22.12 -11.86 -8.40
CA ALA A 159 22.12 -13.19 -9.01
C ALA A 159 20.70 -13.79 -9.12
N SER A 160 19.81 -13.41 -8.20
CA SER A 160 18.39 -13.76 -8.22
C SER A 160 17.52 -12.84 -9.11
N GLY A 161 18.14 -11.92 -9.87
CA GLY A 161 17.45 -10.97 -10.74
C GLY A 161 16.74 -9.84 -9.99
N ILE A 162 17.20 -9.51 -8.77
CA ILE A 162 16.60 -8.49 -7.92
C ILE A 162 17.53 -7.29 -7.85
N ASP A 163 17.05 -6.17 -8.39
CA ASP A 163 17.76 -4.90 -8.30
C ASP A 163 17.60 -4.29 -6.91
N THR A 164 18.69 -3.70 -6.42
CA THR A 164 18.72 -2.99 -5.14
C THR A 164 19.44 -1.67 -5.27
N THR A 165 19.09 -0.71 -4.41
CA THR A 165 19.93 0.46 -4.15
C THR A 165 20.22 0.61 -2.67
N LEU A 166 21.28 1.35 -2.35
CA LEU A 166 21.55 1.72 -0.96
C LEU A 166 20.35 2.50 -0.42
N ALA A 167 19.87 2.08 0.75
CA ALA A 167 18.87 2.82 1.49
C ALA A 167 19.46 4.12 2.07
N PRO A 168 18.63 5.10 2.47
CA PRO A 168 19.09 6.36 3.03
C PRO A 168 20.16 6.17 4.10
N PHE A 169 21.18 7.03 4.07
CA PHE A 169 22.32 7.00 5.00
C PHE A 169 23.11 5.68 5.03
N GLY A 170 23.02 4.86 3.97
CA GLY A 170 23.69 3.55 3.92
C GLY A 170 23.15 2.57 4.95
N ALA A 171 21.93 2.79 5.44
CA ALA A 171 21.26 1.89 6.37
C ALA A 171 20.50 0.82 5.58
N GLY A 172 21.24 -0.13 5.01
CA GLY A 172 20.70 -1.31 4.33
C GLY A 172 20.55 -1.19 2.82
N LEU A 173 19.89 -2.17 2.22
CA LEU A 173 19.55 -2.21 0.79
C LEU A 173 18.04 -2.09 0.61
N GLU A 174 17.63 -1.14 -0.20
CA GLU A 174 16.26 -1.01 -0.68
C GLU A 174 16.07 -1.86 -1.95
N VAL A 175 15.12 -2.79 -1.89
CA VAL A 175 14.73 -3.62 -3.03
C VAL A 175 13.92 -2.79 -4.03
N ARG A 176 14.40 -2.73 -5.27
CA ARG A 176 13.66 -2.09 -6.36
C ARG A 176 12.63 -3.06 -6.91
N ALA A 177 11.40 -2.60 -7.07
CA ALA A 177 10.37 -3.39 -7.73
C ALA A 177 10.80 -3.66 -9.18
N ALA A 178 10.97 -4.94 -9.54
CA ALA A 178 11.25 -5.34 -10.91
C ALA A 178 10.14 -4.85 -11.86
N HIS A 179 10.53 -4.45 -13.07
CA HIS A 179 9.58 -4.09 -14.12
C HIS A 179 8.96 -5.36 -14.75
N PRO A 180 7.63 -5.41 -15.01
CA PRO A 180 6.66 -4.36 -14.76
C PRO A 180 6.35 -4.18 -13.26
N ALA A 181 6.48 -2.92 -12.84
CA ALA A 181 6.44 -2.45 -11.46
C ALA A 181 5.18 -2.93 -10.74
N SER A 182 5.34 -3.76 -9.70
CA SER A 182 4.31 -3.99 -8.66
C SER A 182 4.64 -5.14 -7.70
N ARG A 183 5.66 -5.95 -7.98
CA ARG A 183 6.01 -7.09 -7.15
C ARG A 183 7.21 -6.76 -6.27
N ILE A 184 6.92 -6.32 -5.04
CA ILE A 184 7.87 -6.49 -3.95
C ILE A 184 7.89 -8.00 -3.66
N PRO A 185 9.05 -8.67 -3.78
CA PRO A 185 9.15 -10.10 -3.49
C PRO A 185 8.81 -10.37 -2.02
N HIS A 186 8.21 -11.53 -1.76
CA HIS A 186 7.92 -11.95 -0.41
C HIS A 186 9.25 -12.21 0.32
N PRO A 187 9.52 -11.62 1.49
CA PRO A 187 10.85 -11.74 2.10
C PRO A 187 11.33 -13.19 2.30
N PRO A 188 10.47 -14.16 2.70
CA PRO A 188 10.85 -15.58 2.71
C PRO A 188 11.27 -16.21 1.39
N SER A 189 10.93 -15.63 0.23
CA SER A 189 11.39 -16.14 -1.07
C SER A 189 12.72 -15.55 -1.51
N LEU A 190 13.33 -14.67 -0.71
CA LEU A 190 14.59 -14.02 -1.03
C LEU A 190 15.78 -14.82 -0.50
N PRO A 191 16.92 -14.85 -1.23
CA PRO A 191 18.12 -15.53 -0.80
C PRO A 191 18.59 -14.98 0.55
N GLY A 192 19.04 -15.85 1.46
CA GLY A 192 19.54 -15.46 2.78
C GLY A 192 18.48 -15.32 3.87
N PHE A 193 17.18 -15.35 3.56
CA PHE A 193 16.13 -15.22 4.59
C PHE A 193 16.16 -16.37 5.61
N ALA A 194 16.16 -17.62 5.13
CA ALA A 194 16.07 -18.81 5.99
C ALA A 194 17.30 -19.00 6.90
N GLU A 195 18.47 -18.54 6.48
CA GLU A 195 19.73 -18.61 7.25
C GLU A 195 19.96 -17.41 8.17
N GLY A 196 19.08 -16.40 8.12
CA GLY A 196 19.22 -15.16 8.89
C GLY A 196 20.34 -14.27 8.37
N GLY A 197 20.62 -14.30 7.06
CA GLY A 197 21.62 -13.44 6.42
C GLY A 197 21.32 -11.95 6.61
N TRP A 198 20.04 -11.60 6.67
CA TRP A 198 19.52 -10.24 6.80
C TRP A 198 18.13 -10.25 7.45
N ILE A 199 17.65 -9.07 7.81
CA ILE A 199 16.29 -8.83 8.34
C ILE A 199 15.60 -7.70 7.56
N VAL A 200 14.27 -7.71 7.54
CA VAL A 200 13.49 -6.54 7.08
C VAL A 200 13.48 -5.50 8.20
N GLN A 201 14.07 -4.33 7.96
CA GLN A 201 14.11 -3.26 8.96
C GLN A 201 14.22 -1.89 8.28
N ASP A 202 13.39 -0.96 8.77
CA ASP A 202 13.39 0.44 8.34
C ASP A 202 14.77 1.12 8.56
N PRO A 203 15.25 1.95 7.61
CA PRO A 203 16.52 2.65 7.74
C PRO A 203 16.65 3.46 9.03
N ALA A 204 15.60 4.18 9.45
CA ALA A 204 15.67 5.02 10.64
C ALA A 204 15.87 4.16 11.90
N HIS A 205 15.21 3.00 11.99
CA HIS A 205 15.42 2.06 13.09
C HIS A 205 16.87 1.51 13.09
N ALA A 206 17.39 1.12 11.92
CA ALA A 206 18.77 0.65 11.82
C ALA A 206 19.79 1.73 12.26
N LEU A 207 19.53 3.00 11.92
CA LEU A 207 20.37 4.13 12.36
C LEU A 207 20.32 4.32 13.87
N VAL A 208 19.18 4.14 14.54
CA VAL A 208 19.10 4.20 16.01
C VAL A 208 20.06 3.18 16.63
N ALA A 209 20.05 1.92 16.16
CA ALA A 209 20.95 0.90 16.69
C ALA A 209 22.43 1.27 16.48
N ARG A 210 22.77 1.78 15.28
CA ARG A 210 24.15 2.21 14.94
C ARG A 210 24.63 3.38 15.80
N PHE A 211 23.79 4.41 15.98
CA PHE A 211 24.17 5.63 16.70
C PHE A 211 24.03 5.55 18.20
N ALA A 212 23.12 4.71 18.71
CA ALA A 212 22.98 4.51 20.16
C ALA A 212 24.18 3.74 20.76
N ALA A 213 25.04 3.16 19.91
CA ALA A 213 26.23 2.40 20.32
C ALA A 213 25.91 1.37 21.42
N ILE A 214 24.72 0.76 21.33
CA ILE A 214 24.32 -0.31 22.26
C ILE A 214 25.23 -1.51 21.93
N PRO A 215 26.11 -1.92 22.87
CA PRO A 215 27.10 -2.97 22.64
C PRO A 215 26.47 -4.35 22.41
#